data_AF-A0A248W009-F1
#
_entry.id   AF-A0A248W009-F1
#
_cell.length_a   1.000
_cell.length_b   1.000
_cell.length_c   1.000
_cell.angle_alpha   90.00
_cell.angle_beta   90.00
_cell.angle_gamma   90.00
#
_symmetry.space_group_name_H-M   'P 1'
#
loop_
_entity.id
_entity.type
_entity.pdbx_description
1 polymer ?
#
loop_
_entity_poly.entity_id
_entity_poly.type
_entity_poly.pdbx_seq_one_letter_code
_entity_poly.pdbx_strand_id
1 'polypeptide(L)'
;MSPRPGERDAAFPVELDPSFIRVSMDMWRKATDMQIPLHDAFKIHFMERRKSLLEGFEKTGKAWLAMLRAMKPTSNASELVALRADIEEFVRWAEDGLETLARLGSGHDA
;
A
#
# COMPACT_ATOMS: atom_id res chain seq x y z
N MET A 1 -4.87 -32.18 -32.78
CA MET A 1 -5.99 -31.21 -32.88
C MET A 1 -5.44 -29.86 -32.47
N SER A 2 -5.41 -28.89 -33.39
CA SER A 2 -4.98 -27.52 -33.09
C SER A 2 -6.16 -26.71 -32.55
N PRO A 3 -5.94 -25.72 -31.65
CA PRO A 3 -7.03 -24.91 -31.11
C PRO A 3 -7.65 -24.03 -32.21
N ARG A 4 -8.98 -23.82 -32.16
CA ARG A 4 -9.67 -22.91 -33.09
C ARG A 4 -9.28 -21.45 -32.80
N PRO A 5 -9.04 -20.63 -33.84
CA PRO A 5 -8.84 -19.19 -33.67
C PRO A 5 -10.22 -18.54 -33.44
N GLY A 6 -10.50 -18.05 -32.23
CA GLY A 6 -11.75 -17.31 -32.01
C GLY A 6 -12.10 -16.97 -30.57
N GLU A 7 -11.77 -17.82 -29.60
CA GLU A 7 -11.97 -17.50 -28.18
C GLU A 7 -10.73 -16.75 -27.68
N ARG A 8 -10.66 -15.45 -28.02
CA ARG A 8 -9.96 -14.55 -27.09
C ARG A 8 -10.81 -14.59 -25.83
N ASP A 9 -10.24 -14.99 -24.69
CA ASP A 9 -10.84 -14.72 -23.39
C ASP A 9 -11.35 -13.27 -23.43
N ALA A 10 -12.67 -13.11 -23.42
CA ALA A 10 -13.27 -11.80 -23.64
C ALA A 10 -12.74 -10.88 -22.53
N ALA A 11 -11.98 -9.86 -22.90
CA ALA A 11 -11.51 -8.87 -21.95
C ALA A 11 -12.73 -8.28 -21.22
N PHE A 12 -12.82 -8.48 -19.92
CA PHE A 12 -13.88 -7.89 -19.11
C PHE A 12 -13.43 -6.50 -18.61
N PRO A 13 -14.29 -5.48 -18.68
CA PRO A 13 -13.97 -4.16 -18.18
C PRO A 13 -13.82 -4.20 -16.65
N VAL A 14 -12.76 -3.56 -16.14
CA VAL A 14 -12.52 -3.36 -14.70
C VAL A 14 -12.43 -1.88 -14.44
N GLU A 15 -13.20 -1.42 -13.46
CA GLU A 15 -13.08 -0.07 -12.91
C GLU A 15 -12.23 -0.11 -11.65
N LEU A 16 -11.20 0.73 -11.60
CA LEU A 16 -10.41 0.98 -10.41
C LEU A 16 -11.05 2.12 -9.65
N ASP A 17 -11.27 1.95 -8.34
CA ASP A 17 -11.60 3.04 -7.43
C ASP A 17 -10.33 3.54 -6.71
N PRO A 18 -9.78 4.71 -7.10
CA PRO A 18 -8.61 5.28 -6.45
C PRO A 18 -8.89 5.73 -5.01
N SER A 19 -10.15 6.07 -4.68
CA SER A 19 -10.52 6.62 -3.39
C SER A 19 -10.38 5.59 -2.28
N PHE A 20 -10.76 4.34 -2.54
CA PHE A 20 -10.58 3.23 -1.61
C PHE A 20 -9.12 3.06 -1.18
N ILE A 21 -8.19 3.10 -2.14
CA ILE A 21 -6.75 2.96 -1.86
C ILE A 21 -6.27 4.14 -1.00
N ARG A 22 -6.61 5.37 -1.39
CA ARG A 22 -6.21 6.58 -0.64
C ARG A 22 -6.73 6.61 0.79
N VAL A 23 -8.01 6.31 0.97
CA VAL A 23 -8.64 6.25 2.30
C VAL A 23 -7.98 5.16 3.16
N SER A 24 -7.68 4.01 2.57
CA SER A 24 -6.98 2.92 3.28
C SER A 24 -5.60 3.35 3.76
N MET A 25 -4.78 3.95 2.88
CA MET A 25 -3.44 4.45 3.22
C MET A 25 -3.49 5.52 4.32
N ASP A 26 -4.40 6.49 4.20
CA ASP A 26 -4.57 7.56 5.18
C ASP A 26 -4.99 7.01 6.55
N MET A 27 -5.99 6.12 6.58
CA MET A 27 -6.45 5.48 7.81
C MET A 27 -5.34 4.67 8.47
N TRP A 28 -4.61 3.85 7.70
CA TRP A 28 -3.51 3.03 8.23
C TRP A 28 -2.39 3.89 8.79
N ARG A 29 -1.96 4.93 8.06
CA ARG A 29 -0.95 5.90 8.51
C ARG A 29 -1.38 6.56 9.81
N LYS A 30 -2.60 7.12 9.85
CA LYS A 30 -3.14 7.80 11.03
C LYS A 30 -3.29 6.87 12.24
N ALA A 31 -3.72 5.63 12.04
CA ALA A 31 -3.83 4.66 13.13
C ALA A 31 -2.45 4.28 13.69
N THR A 32 -1.49 4.00 12.80
CA THR A 32 -0.12 3.64 13.19
C THR A 32 0.62 4.76 13.89
N ASP A 33 0.40 6.01 13.49
CA ASP A 33 1.03 7.18 14.10
C ASP A 33 0.17 7.82 15.20
N MET A 34 -0.89 7.15 15.65
CA MET A 34 -1.76 7.59 16.76
C MET A 34 -2.38 8.98 16.55
N GLN A 35 -2.59 9.37 15.29
CA GLN A 35 -3.16 10.68 14.92
C GLN A 35 -4.70 10.70 14.97
N ILE A 36 -5.32 9.54 15.23
CA ILE A 36 -6.76 9.40 15.43
C ILE A 36 -7.05 8.76 16.79
N PRO A 37 -8.22 9.03 17.38
CA PRO A 37 -8.64 8.34 18.60
C PRO A 37 -8.74 6.83 18.36
N LEU A 38 -7.96 6.06 19.11
CA LEU A 38 -8.02 4.61 19.16
C LEU A 38 -8.33 4.15 20.58
N HIS A 39 -9.03 3.03 20.71
CA HIS A 39 -9.17 2.35 22.00
C HIS A 39 -7.80 1.87 22.48
N ASP A 40 -7.54 1.90 23.78
CA ASP A 40 -6.19 1.65 24.34
C ASP A 40 -5.64 0.26 23.97
N ALA A 41 -6.50 -0.76 23.93
CA ALA A 41 -6.11 -2.09 23.47
C ALA A 41 -5.56 -2.08 22.03
N PHE A 42 -6.12 -1.25 21.14
CA PHE A 42 -5.59 -1.09 19.79
C PHE A 42 -4.27 -0.31 19.78
N LYS A 43 -4.14 0.74 20.61
CA LYS A 43 -2.86 1.47 20.73
C LYS A 43 -1.71 0.53 21.09
N ILE A 44 -1.92 -0.29 22.12
CA ILE A 44 -0.93 -1.29 22.57
C ILE A 44 -0.58 -2.23 21.42
N HIS A 45 -1.60 -2.82 20.77
CA HIS A 45 -1.39 -3.72 19.63
C HIS A 45 -0.57 -3.08 18.51
N PHE A 46 -0.90 -1.85 18.12
CA PHE A 46 -0.20 -1.11 17.06
C PHE A 46 1.25 -0.77 17.44
N MET A 47 1.51 -0.47 18.71
CA MET A 47 2.87 -0.24 19.20
C MET A 47 3.70 -1.53 19.22
N GLU A 48 3.17 -2.62 19.79
CA GLU A 48 3.85 -3.92 19.86
C GLU A 48 4.10 -4.52 18.47
N ARG A 49 3.16 -4.35 17.55
CA ARG A 49 3.23 -4.90 16.20
C ARG A 49 3.73 -3.90 15.17
N ARG A 50 4.25 -2.72 15.58
CA ARG A 50 4.60 -1.62 14.67
C ARG A 50 5.46 -2.08 13.50
N LYS A 51 6.52 -2.86 13.78
CA LYS A 51 7.39 -3.41 12.73
C LYS A 51 6.62 -4.25 11.71
N SER A 52 5.85 -5.24 12.19
CA SER A 52 5.09 -6.14 11.32
C SER A 52 4.00 -5.41 10.53
N LEU A 53 3.38 -4.38 11.11
CA LEU A 53 2.42 -3.53 10.41
C LEU A 53 3.07 -2.77 9.26
N LEU A 54 4.22 -2.13 9.52
CA LEU A 54 4.96 -1.39 8.49
C LEU A 54 5.46 -2.31 7.37
N GLU A 55 5.97 -3.51 7.69
CA GLU A 55 6.34 -4.53 6.68
C GLU A 55 5.13 -4.94 5.82
N GLY A 56 3.97 -5.11 6.45
CA GLY A 56 2.71 -5.41 5.75
C GLY A 56 2.28 -4.30 4.80
N PHE A 57 2.39 -3.04 5.24
CA PHE A 57 2.06 -1.86 4.44
C PHE A 57 3.01 -1.67 3.26
N GLU A 58 4.32 -1.81 3.49
CA GLU A 58 5.35 -1.78 2.44
C GLU A 58 5.03 -2.82 1.36
N LYS A 59 4.81 -4.09 1.76
CA LYS A 59 4.50 -5.19 0.85
C LYS A 59 3.21 -4.93 0.06
N THR A 60 2.17 -4.43 0.73
CA THR A 60 0.87 -4.15 0.11
C THR A 60 0.98 -3.00 -0.89
N GLY A 61 1.65 -1.90 -0.53
CA GLY A 61 1.88 -0.77 -1.44
C GLY A 61 2.70 -1.18 -2.67
N LYS A 62 3.75 -2.00 -2.50
CA LYS A 62 4.53 -2.54 -3.62
C LYS A 62 3.68 -3.43 -4.54
N ALA A 63 2.78 -4.25 -3.98
CA ALA A 63 1.86 -5.07 -4.76
C ALA A 63 0.86 -4.21 -5.56
N TRP A 64 0.29 -3.17 -4.95
CA TRP A 64 -0.55 -2.20 -5.66
C TRP A 64 0.19 -1.50 -6.79
N LEU A 65 1.43 -1.04 -6.56
CA LEU A 65 2.25 -0.43 -7.62
C LEU A 65 2.51 -1.39 -8.78
N ALA A 66 2.85 -2.66 -8.48
CA ALA A 66 3.06 -3.67 -9.52
C ALA A 66 1.81 -3.86 -10.38
N MET A 67 0.65 -3.98 -9.75
CA MET A 67 -0.64 -4.07 -10.45
C MET A 67 -0.94 -2.81 -11.27
N LEU A 68 -0.85 -1.63 -10.67
CA LEU A 68 -1.16 -0.37 -11.34
C LEU A 68 -0.21 -0.08 -12.50
N ARG A 69 1.07 -0.47 -12.42
CA ARG A 69 2.05 -0.33 -13.51
C ARG A 69 1.67 -1.13 -14.76
N ALA A 70 0.97 -2.25 -14.60
CA ALA A 70 0.46 -3.04 -15.71
C ALA A 70 -0.82 -2.44 -16.34
N MET A 71 -1.48 -1.49 -15.67
CA MET A 71 -2.69 -0.85 -16.18
C MET A 71 -2.36 0.26 -17.19
N LYS A 72 -3.23 0.40 -18.20
CA LYS A 72 -3.23 1.50 -19.16
C LYS A 72 -4.49 2.33 -18.97
N PRO A 73 -4.39 3.66 -18.82
CA PRO A 73 -5.56 4.51 -18.66
C PRO A 73 -6.35 4.56 -19.98
N THR A 74 -7.66 4.32 -19.89
CA THR A 74 -8.60 4.55 -21.00
C THR A 74 -9.03 6.02 -21.06
N SER A 75 -9.00 6.71 -19.92
CA SER A 75 -9.19 8.15 -19.76
C SER A 75 -8.38 8.64 -18.55
N ASN A 76 -8.16 9.96 -18.45
CA ASN A 76 -7.52 10.62 -17.29
C ASN A 76 -6.18 10.00 -16.84
N ALA A 77 -5.18 9.97 -17.74
CA ALA A 77 -3.87 9.39 -17.46
C ALA A 77 -3.16 10.04 -16.25
N SER A 78 -3.40 11.33 -16.01
CA SER A 78 -2.88 12.06 -14.85
C SER A 78 -3.33 11.46 -13.52
N GLU A 79 -4.55 10.95 -13.42
CA GLU A 79 -5.07 10.38 -12.17
C GLU A 79 -4.38 9.08 -11.79
N LEU A 80 -4.10 8.22 -12.79
CA LEU A 80 -3.33 6.99 -12.57
C LEU A 80 -1.88 7.30 -12.17
N VAL A 81 -1.28 8.36 -12.73
CA VAL A 81 0.05 8.82 -12.34
C VAL A 81 0.04 9.36 -10.90
N ALA A 82 -0.94 10.19 -10.55
CA ALA A 82 -1.10 10.74 -9.20
C ALA A 82 -1.28 9.63 -8.16
N LEU A 83 -2.17 8.67 -8.43
CA LEU A 83 -2.38 7.53 -7.52
C LEU A 83 -1.10 6.71 -7.31
N ARG A 84 -0.31 6.47 -8.37
CA ARG A 84 0.99 5.78 -8.24
C ARG A 84 1.94 6.59 -7.34
N ALA A 85 2.00 7.90 -7.51
CA ALA A 85 2.83 8.77 -6.67
C ALA A 85 2.38 8.74 -5.19
N ASP A 86 1.07 8.78 -4.92
CA ASP A 86 0.51 8.67 -3.57
C ASP A 86 0.93 7.35 -2.89
N ILE A 87 0.88 6.24 -3.63
CA ILE A 87 1.29 4.92 -3.12
C ILE A 87 2.81 4.85 -2.92
N GLU A 88 3.60 5.43 -3.81
CA GLU A 88 5.06 5.51 -3.66
C GLU A 88 5.45 6.31 -2.40
N GLU A 89 4.75 7.40 -2.10
CA GLU A 89 4.92 8.15 -0.84
C GLU A 89 4.54 7.29 0.37
N PHE A 90 3.44 6.55 0.30
CA PHE A 90 3.02 5.65 1.37
C PHE A 90 4.03 4.53 1.63
N VAL A 91 4.56 3.89 0.59
CA VAL A 91 5.59 2.85 0.71
C VAL A 91 6.85 3.43 1.35
N ARG A 92 7.31 4.60 0.89
CA ARG A 92 8.49 5.26 1.47
C ARG A 92 8.30 5.59 2.95
N TRP A 93 7.13 6.10 3.35
CA TRP A 93 6.82 6.31 4.76
C TRP A 93 6.95 5.02 5.58
N ALA A 94 6.50 3.88 5.05
CA ALA A 94 6.63 2.59 5.74
C ALA A 94 8.10 2.14 5.84
N GLU A 95 8.86 2.28 4.76
CA GLU A 95 10.31 1.96 4.71
C GLU A 95 11.12 2.82 5.69
N ASP A 96 10.89 4.14 5.72
CA ASP A 96 11.54 5.07 6.66
C ASP A 96 11.22 4.73 8.12
N GLY A 97 9.98 4.29 8.38
CA GLY A 97 9.54 3.80 9.69
C GLY A 97 10.30 2.53 10.11
N LEU A 98 10.49 1.59 9.19
CA LEU A 98 11.26 0.36 9.43
C LEU A 98 12.73 0.64 9.67
N GLU A 99 13.33 1.53 8.89
CA GLU A 99 14.72 1.95 9.07
C GLU A 99 14.92 2.59 10.46
N THR A 100 13.99 3.43 10.89
CA THR A 100 14.01 4.04 12.21
C THR A 100 13.94 3.00 13.32
N LEU A 101 13.04 2.01 13.20
CA LEU A 101 12.96 0.91 14.17
C LEU A 101 14.24 0.06 14.20
N ALA A 102 14.86 -0.17 13.04
CA ALA A 102 16.12 -0.89 12.96
C ALA A 102 17.23 -0.14 13.72
N ARG A 103 17.39 1.17 13.48
CA ARG A 103 18.37 2.01 14.18
C ARG A 103 18.17 2.01 15.70
N LEU A 104 16.92 2.10 16.17
CA LEU A 104 16.60 2.06 17.60
C LEU A 104 16.91 0.69 18.22
N GLY A 105 16.65 -0.40 17.51
CA GLY A 105 16.97 -1.76 17.97
C GLY A 105 18.49 -2.02 18.02
N SER A 106 19.26 -1.47 17.06
CA SER A 106 20.72 -1.60 17.03
C SER A 106 21.45 -0.77 18.09
N GLY A 107 20.80 0.24 18.67
CA GLY A 107 21.37 1.08 19.73
C GLY A 107 21.22 0.52 21.15
N HIS A 108 20.54 -0.62 21.33
CA HIS A 108 20.36 -1.26 22.64
C HIS A 108 21.52 -2.21 23.04
N ASP A 109 22.37 -2.58 22.08
CA ASP A 109 23.46 -3.55 22.25
C ASP A 109 24.88 -2.93 22.29
N ALA A 110 24.98 -1.62 22.59
CA ALA A 110 26.27 -0.89 22.69
C ALA A 110 26.51 -0.30 24.09
#